data_AF-A0AAN7JQ31-F1
#
_entry.id   AF-A0AAN7JQ31-F1
#
_cell.length_a   1.000
_cell.length_b   1.000
_cell.length_c   1.000
_cell.angle_alpha   90.00
_cell.angle_beta   90.00
_cell.angle_gamma   90.00
#
_symmetry.space_group_name_H-M   'P 1'
#
loop_
_entity.id
_entity.type
_entity.pdbx_description
1 polymer ?
#
loop_
_entity_poly.entity_id
_entity_poly.type
_entity_poly.pdbx_seq_one_letter_code
_entity_poly.pdbx_strand_id
1 'polypeptide(L)'
;MASLHKTSLVFLLLFLFSASLLHLNSAARRLSEHQEDNHLFRYHNGPLLLGNISINLIWYGKFKPSQRSVVSDFILSLSAPSRTSAGQPSVVTWMGMIKKYYRLAGFPSKQSSGRLSVLTLSLAANQILDEGYSLGKSLDDQQIKELASKGGQADAINVVLTSSDVAVRGFCSSRCGTHGSSMGSPPSDARRLRGNKLAYIWVGNSETQCPGQCAWPFHQPIYGPQGPPLVAPNNDSHHQDKSNDAFYPYCNTSSYSSNFLATKSLSHQPR
;
A
#
# COMPACT_ATOMS: atom_id res chain seq x y z
N MET A 1 2.18 -57.33 -47.84
CA MET A 1 1.47 -56.99 -46.58
C MET A 1 2.30 -56.13 -45.59
N ALA A 2 3.64 -56.15 -45.61
CA ALA A 2 4.46 -55.33 -44.69
C ALA A 2 4.44 -53.81 -44.91
N SER A 3 4.10 -53.34 -46.13
CA SER A 3 4.09 -51.89 -46.45
C SER A 3 2.87 -51.15 -45.85
N LEU A 4 1.70 -51.82 -45.82
CA LEU A 4 0.46 -51.27 -45.25
C LEU A 4 0.49 -51.13 -43.72
N HIS A 5 1.25 -51.98 -43.02
CA HIS A 5 1.46 -51.84 -41.58
C HIS A 5 2.36 -50.66 -41.24
N LYS A 6 3.36 -50.35 -42.06
CA LYS A 6 4.23 -49.19 -41.85
C LYS A 6 3.46 -47.87 -42.02
N THR A 7 2.61 -47.76 -43.03
CA THR A 7 1.79 -46.55 -43.23
C THR A 7 0.78 -46.36 -42.10
N SER A 8 0.11 -47.43 -41.66
CA SER A 8 -0.82 -47.39 -40.52
C SER A 8 -0.15 -46.94 -39.21
N LEU A 9 1.07 -47.41 -38.94
CA LEU A 9 1.83 -47.05 -37.74
C LEU A 9 2.29 -45.58 -37.74
N VAL A 10 2.64 -45.04 -38.92
CA VAL A 10 2.97 -43.61 -39.09
C VAL A 10 1.74 -42.72 -38.83
N PHE A 11 0.56 -43.10 -39.35
CA PHE A 11 -0.68 -42.36 -39.07
C PHE A 11 -1.07 -42.38 -37.59
N LEU A 12 -0.89 -43.51 -36.90
CA LEU A 12 -1.13 -43.61 -35.46
C LEU A 12 -0.20 -42.68 -34.67
N LEU A 13 1.09 -42.64 -35.00
CA LEU A 13 2.06 -41.77 -34.33
C LEU A 13 1.76 -40.27 -34.57
N LEU A 14 1.36 -39.90 -35.79
CA LEU A 14 0.93 -38.52 -36.11
C LEU A 14 -0.35 -38.10 -35.38
N PHE A 15 -1.29 -39.03 -35.21
CA PHE A 15 -2.51 -38.80 -34.43
C PHE A 15 -2.20 -38.61 -32.94
N LEU A 16 -1.33 -39.44 -32.37
CA LEU A 16 -0.90 -39.30 -30.97
C LEU A 16 -0.11 -38.01 -30.73
N PHE A 17 0.74 -37.62 -31.68
CA PHE A 17 1.50 -36.37 -31.58
C PHE A 17 0.60 -35.13 -31.65
N SER A 18 -0.38 -35.12 -32.57
CA SER A 18 -1.35 -34.01 -32.67
C SER A 18 -2.28 -33.93 -31.45
N ALA A 19 -2.73 -35.06 -30.91
CA ALA A 19 -3.48 -35.12 -29.65
C ALA A 19 -2.67 -34.58 -28.44
N SER A 20 -1.36 -34.81 -28.42
CA SER A 20 -0.46 -34.30 -27.37
C SER A 20 -0.30 -32.78 -27.43
N LEU A 21 -0.18 -32.21 -28.64
CA LEU A 21 -0.09 -30.76 -28.86
C LEU A 21 -1.40 -30.03 -28.53
N LEU A 22 -2.55 -30.69 -28.71
CA LEU A 22 -3.85 -30.14 -28.30
C LEU A 22 -4.02 -30.10 -26.77
N HIS A 23 -3.52 -31.12 -26.05
CA HIS A 23 -3.52 -31.12 -24.58
C HIS A 23 -2.62 -30.02 -23.98
N LEU A 24 -1.43 -29.79 -24.54
CA LEU A 24 -0.51 -28.72 -24.11
C LEU A 24 -1.14 -27.32 -24.24
N ASN A 25 -1.91 -27.07 -25.32
CA ASN A 25 -2.62 -25.80 -25.51
C ASN A 25 -3.82 -25.63 -24.55
N SER A 26 -4.45 -26.73 -24.11
CA SER A 26 -5.53 -26.69 -23.12
C SER A 26 -5.02 -26.41 -21.70
N ALA A 27 -3.82 -26.91 -21.36
CA ALA A 27 -3.16 -26.67 -20.08
C ALA A 27 -2.63 -25.22 -19.96
N ALA A 28 -2.08 -24.65 -21.05
CA ALA A 28 -1.61 -23.26 -21.07
C ALA A 28 -2.75 -22.22 -21.01
N ARG A 29 -3.97 -22.59 -21.39
CA ARG A 29 -5.16 -21.72 -21.31
C ARG A 29 -5.94 -21.80 -19.99
N ARG A 30 -5.50 -22.64 -19.04
CA ARG A 30 -6.11 -22.77 -17.70
C ARG A 30 -5.48 -21.86 -16.63
N LEU A 31 -4.87 -20.75 -17.02
CA LEU A 31 -4.33 -19.74 -16.09
C LEU A 31 -5.16 -18.44 -16.01
N SER A 32 -6.43 -18.49 -16.40
CA SER A 32 -7.37 -17.38 -16.18
C SER A 32 -8.81 -17.89 -16.06
N GLU A 33 -9.05 -18.88 -15.21
CA GLU A 33 -10.33 -18.89 -14.51
C GLU A 33 -10.07 -18.06 -13.25
N HIS A 34 -10.48 -16.78 -13.33
CA HIS A 34 -10.69 -15.98 -12.13
C HIS A 34 -11.78 -16.72 -11.36
N GLN A 35 -11.36 -17.68 -10.54
CA GLN A 35 -12.17 -18.17 -9.46
C GLN A 35 -12.46 -16.91 -8.66
N GLU A 36 -13.68 -16.38 -8.82
CA GLU A 36 -14.31 -15.56 -7.80
C GLU A 36 -14.40 -16.47 -6.58
N ASP A 37 -13.25 -16.66 -5.93
CA ASP A 37 -13.21 -17.09 -4.56
C ASP A 37 -13.98 -15.96 -3.88
N ASN A 38 -15.24 -16.25 -3.56
CA ASN A 38 -16.11 -15.38 -2.82
C ASN A 38 -15.49 -15.33 -1.42
N HIS A 39 -14.37 -14.61 -1.30
CA HIS A 39 -13.71 -14.25 -0.07
C HIS A 39 -14.74 -13.38 0.64
N LEU A 40 -15.64 -14.05 1.34
CA LEU A 40 -16.67 -13.45 2.16
C LEU A 40 -15.92 -12.57 3.15
N PHE A 41 -15.94 -11.27 2.88
CA PHE A 41 -15.32 -10.29 3.74
C PHE A 41 -15.89 -10.47 5.15
N ARG A 42 -15.07 -10.87 6.12
CA ARG A 42 -15.51 -11.03 7.49
C ARG A 42 -15.07 -9.82 8.28
N TYR A 43 -16.03 -9.17 8.93
CA TYR A 43 -15.73 -8.13 9.89
C TYR A 43 -15.43 -8.75 11.26
N HIS A 44 -14.30 -8.39 11.85
CA HIS A 44 -13.80 -8.95 13.10
C HIS A 44 -14.12 -8.07 14.33
N ASN A 45 -15.16 -7.24 14.25
CA ASN A 45 -15.61 -6.35 15.34
C ASN A 45 -14.56 -5.32 15.82
N GLY A 46 -13.52 -5.05 15.03
CA GLY A 46 -12.53 -4.03 15.32
C GLY A 46 -13.03 -2.61 14.98
N PRO A 47 -12.54 -1.54 15.64
CA PRO A 47 -13.02 -0.19 15.38
C PRO A 47 -12.94 0.22 13.90
N LEU A 48 -14.00 0.88 13.41
CA LEU A 48 -14.06 1.44 12.05
C LEU A 48 -14.10 2.96 12.10
N LEU A 49 -13.42 3.60 11.14
CA LEU A 49 -13.59 5.03 10.88
C LEU A 49 -14.96 5.26 10.25
N LEU A 50 -15.76 6.16 10.80
CA LEU A 50 -17.13 6.41 10.38
C LEU A 50 -17.35 7.91 10.14
N GLY A 51 -18.35 8.24 9.32
CA GLY A 51 -18.67 9.63 9.01
C GLY A 51 -17.71 10.28 8.01
N ASN A 52 -17.64 11.61 8.07
CA ASN A 52 -16.84 12.41 7.16
C ASN A 52 -15.45 12.64 7.77
N ILE A 53 -14.42 12.10 7.13
CA ILE A 53 -13.04 12.17 7.61
C ILE A 53 -12.19 12.97 6.62
N SER A 54 -11.49 13.98 7.14
CA SER A 54 -10.57 14.81 6.37
C SER A 54 -9.16 14.23 6.37
N ILE A 55 -8.54 14.09 5.20
CA ILE A 55 -7.14 13.70 5.03
C ILE A 55 -6.30 14.97 4.96
N ASN A 56 -5.44 15.17 5.96
CA ASN A 56 -4.56 16.32 6.06
C ASN A 56 -3.16 15.90 5.64
N LEU A 57 -2.63 16.49 4.57
CA LEU A 57 -1.28 16.23 4.10
C LEU A 57 -0.29 17.18 4.78
N ILE A 58 0.75 16.60 5.36
CA ILE A 58 1.86 17.29 6.02
C ILE A 58 3.13 16.93 5.28
N TRP A 59 3.65 17.88 4.51
CA TRP A 59 4.84 17.73 3.67
C TRP A 59 6.06 18.20 4.45
N TYR A 60 6.89 17.26 4.88
CA TYR A 60 8.10 17.55 5.65
C TYR A 60 9.33 17.45 4.77
N GLY A 61 9.93 18.61 4.48
CA GLY A 61 11.01 18.78 3.53
C GLY A 61 10.55 19.18 2.12
N LYS A 62 11.45 19.08 1.15
CA LYS A 62 11.26 19.65 -0.19
C LYS A 62 10.66 18.63 -1.15
N PHE A 63 9.48 18.94 -1.69
CA PHE A 63 8.79 18.14 -2.69
C PHE A 63 8.60 18.92 -3.99
N LYS A 64 8.76 18.24 -5.13
CA LYS A 64 8.43 18.83 -6.43
C LYS A 64 6.92 19.09 -6.50
N PRO A 65 6.46 20.16 -7.19
CA PRO A 65 5.04 20.38 -7.43
C PRO A 65 4.34 19.17 -8.07
N SER A 66 5.01 18.45 -8.98
CA SER A 66 4.50 17.22 -9.60
C SER A 66 4.23 16.12 -8.58
N GLN A 67 5.17 15.86 -7.66
CA GLN A 67 5.00 14.86 -6.60
C GLN A 67 3.81 15.20 -5.69
N ARG A 68 3.65 16.49 -5.34
CA ARG A 68 2.51 16.94 -4.53
C ARG A 68 1.17 16.80 -5.25
N SER A 69 1.13 17.10 -6.55
CA SER A 69 -0.07 16.91 -7.38
C SER A 69 -0.47 15.44 -7.39
N VAL A 70 0.45 14.54 -7.72
CA VAL A 70 0.18 13.10 -7.82
C VAL A 70 -0.43 12.53 -6.54
N VAL A 71 0.14 12.86 -5.38
CA VAL A 71 -0.41 12.39 -4.09
C VAL A 71 -1.77 13.02 -3.81
N SER A 72 -1.93 14.33 -4.06
CA SER A 72 -3.21 15.02 -3.86
C SER A 72 -4.31 14.43 -4.75
N ASP A 73 -4.01 14.18 -6.02
CA ASP A 73 -4.89 13.57 -7.01
C ASP A 73 -5.27 12.15 -6.61
N PHE A 74 -4.32 11.37 -6.07
CA PHE A 74 -4.61 10.07 -5.49
C PHE A 74 -5.62 10.17 -4.34
N ILE A 75 -5.43 11.08 -3.39
CA ILE A 75 -6.38 11.26 -2.28
C ILE A 75 -7.76 11.72 -2.77
N LEU A 76 -7.81 12.62 -3.75
CA LEU A 76 -9.06 13.05 -4.38
C LEU A 76 -9.78 11.89 -5.07
N SER A 77 -9.03 10.96 -5.69
CA SER A 77 -9.60 9.76 -6.32
C SER A 77 -10.29 8.81 -5.33
N LEU A 78 -9.94 8.84 -4.04
CA LEU A 78 -10.62 8.09 -2.97
C LEU A 78 -12.03 8.63 -2.69
N SER A 79 -12.25 9.91 -3.01
CA SER A 79 -13.44 10.68 -2.63
C SER A 79 -14.44 10.83 -3.79
N ALA A 80 -14.06 10.39 -4.99
CA ALA A 80 -14.81 10.68 -6.20
C ALA A 80 -16.15 9.91 -6.26
N PRO A 81 -17.27 10.58 -6.64
CA PRO A 81 -18.53 9.90 -6.89
C PRO A 81 -18.37 8.95 -8.07
N SER A 82 -18.92 7.74 -7.95
CA SER A 82 -18.94 6.69 -8.98
C SER A 82 -19.62 7.18 -10.26
N ARG A 83 -18.84 7.79 -11.16
CA ARG A 83 -19.23 8.07 -12.56
C ARG A 83 -18.43 7.21 -13.55
N THR A 84 -17.77 6.16 -13.07
CA THR A 84 -16.90 5.34 -13.91
C THR A 84 -17.73 4.45 -14.82
N SER A 85 -17.39 4.50 -16.12
CA SER A 85 -17.87 3.59 -17.16
C SER A 85 -17.72 2.13 -16.70
N ALA A 86 -18.76 1.33 -16.89
CA ALA A 86 -18.75 -0.09 -16.56
C ALA A 86 -17.61 -0.79 -17.32
N GLY A 87 -16.63 -1.35 -16.61
CA GLY A 87 -15.64 -2.26 -17.20
C GLY A 87 -14.17 -2.10 -16.78
N GLN A 88 -13.76 -0.99 -16.16
CA GLN A 88 -12.35 -0.81 -15.74
C GLN A 88 -12.20 -0.71 -14.21
N PRO A 89 -11.16 -1.35 -13.62
CA PRO A 89 -10.84 -1.17 -12.22
C PRO A 89 -10.42 0.28 -11.95
N SER A 90 -10.93 0.86 -10.87
CA SER A 90 -10.60 2.22 -10.45
C SER A 90 -10.50 2.30 -8.93
N VAL A 91 -9.85 3.35 -8.42
CA VAL A 91 -9.79 3.62 -6.97
C VAL A 91 -11.21 3.72 -6.38
N VAL A 92 -12.15 4.28 -7.13
CA VAL A 92 -13.56 4.37 -6.73
C VAL A 92 -14.22 2.99 -6.63
N THR A 93 -13.98 2.11 -7.62
CA THR A 93 -14.47 0.72 -7.60
C THR A 93 -13.90 -0.02 -6.39
N TRP A 94 -12.61 0.14 -6.12
CA TRP A 94 -11.94 -0.44 -4.95
C TRP A 94 -12.52 0.09 -3.63
N MET A 95 -12.71 1.40 -3.51
CA MET A 95 -13.38 2.00 -2.35
C MET A 95 -14.82 1.52 -2.20
N GLY A 96 -15.53 1.25 -3.30
CA GLY A 96 -16.84 0.61 -3.30
C GLY A 96 -16.83 -0.77 -2.63
N MET A 97 -15.75 -1.55 -2.80
CA MET A 97 -15.58 -2.82 -2.08
C MET A 97 -15.36 -2.60 -0.58
N ILE A 98 -14.56 -1.60 -0.18
CA ILE A 98 -14.38 -1.24 1.24
C ILE A 98 -15.71 -0.85 1.89
N LYS A 99 -16.58 -0.12 1.18
CA LYS A 99 -17.94 0.22 1.66
C LYS A 99 -18.81 -1.01 1.95
N LYS A 100 -18.53 -2.18 1.34
CA LYS A 100 -19.24 -3.43 1.68
C LYS A 100 -18.96 -3.87 3.13
N TYR A 101 -17.75 -3.65 3.66
CA TYR A 101 -17.42 -3.97 5.06
C TYR A 101 -18.30 -3.21 6.04
N TYR A 102 -18.60 -1.94 5.76
CA TYR A 102 -19.47 -1.13 6.61
C TYR A 102 -20.89 -1.68 6.67
N ARG A 103 -21.41 -2.19 5.54
CA ARG A 103 -22.72 -2.84 5.51
C ARG A 103 -22.72 -4.13 6.34
N LEU A 104 -21.66 -4.94 6.24
CA LEU A 104 -21.50 -6.17 7.02
C LEU A 104 -21.33 -5.89 8.52
N ALA A 105 -20.76 -4.75 8.88
CA ALA A 105 -20.65 -4.27 10.25
C ALA A 105 -21.94 -3.60 10.78
N GLY A 106 -23.04 -3.60 10.00
CA GLY A 106 -24.34 -3.07 10.42
C GLY A 106 -24.52 -1.55 10.28
N PHE A 107 -23.59 -0.85 9.62
CA PHE A 107 -23.69 0.58 9.38
C PHE A 107 -24.52 0.87 8.10
N PRO A 108 -25.53 1.76 8.17
CA PRO A 108 -26.38 2.08 7.03
C PRO A 108 -25.63 2.93 5.99
N SER A 109 -25.91 2.70 4.70
CA SER A 109 -25.29 3.43 3.58
C SER A 109 -25.75 4.87 3.43
N LYS A 110 -26.85 5.26 4.10
CA LYS A 110 -27.38 6.63 4.16
C LYS A 110 -27.48 7.05 5.61
N GLN A 111 -27.22 8.32 5.87
CA GLN A 111 -27.39 8.92 7.20
C GLN A 111 -28.88 8.91 7.56
N SER A 112 -29.32 7.95 8.37
CA SER A 112 -30.59 8.02 9.07
C SER A 112 -30.36 8.75 10.39
N SER A 113 -31.25 9.68 10.76
CA SER A 113 -31.13 10.51 11.96
C SER A 113 -30.58 9.74 13.17
N GLY A 114 -29.43 10.15 13.69
CA GLY A 114 -28.78 9.56 14.88
C GLY A 114 -27.79 8.40 14.65
N ARG A 115 -27.56 7.92 13.42
CA ARG A 115 -26.51 6.91 13.11
C ARG A 115 -25.41 7.48 12.22
N LEU A 116 -24.15 7.23 12.59
CA LEU A 116 -22.98 7.58 11.77
C LEU A 116 -23.06 6.87 10.41
N SER A 117 -22.80 7.62 9.34
CA SER A 117 -22.80 7.13 7.97
C SER A 117 -21.51 6.37 7.63
N VAL A 118 -21.56 5.64 6.50
CA VAL A 118 -20.39 5.02 5.87
C VAL A 118 -19.28 6.05 5.66
N LEU A 119 -18.03 5.63 5.86
CA LEU A 119 -16.84 6.46 5.67
C LEU A 119 -16.90 7.25 4.35
N THR A 120 -16.77 8.56 4.49
CA THR A 120 -16.51 9.49 3.40
C THR A 120 -15.16 10.14 3.67
N LEU A 121 -14.30 10.13 2.67
CA LEU A 121 -12.99 10.79 2.72
C LEU A 121 -13.07 12.10 1.94
N SER A 122 -12.29 13.08 2.37
CA SER A 122 -12.07 14.33 1.63
C SER A 122 -10.65 14.80 1.87
N LEU A 123 -10.06 15.49 0.89
CA LEU A 123 -8.77 16.16 1.06
C LEU A 123 -8.99 17.47 1.82
N ALA A 124 -8.18 17.73 2.85
CA ALA A 124 -8.20 19.01 3.55
C ALA A 124 -7.84 20.16 2.59
N ALA A 125 -8.56 21.30 2.71
CA ALA A 125 -8.35 22.46 1.86
C ALA A 125 -6.93 23.04 2.00
N ASN A 126 -6.40 23.04 3.22
CA ASN A 126 -5.06 23.53 3.51
C ASN A 126 -4.12 22.35 3.77
N GLN A 127 -3.02 22.30 3.03
CA GLN A 127 -1.93 21.36 3.25
C GLN A 127 -0.82 22.06 4.05
N ILE A 128 -0.12 21.31 4.90
CA ILE A 128 0.97 21.85 5.72
C ILE A 128 2.28 21.62 4.99
N LEU A 129 3.03 22.68 4.74
CA LEU A 129 4.36 22.64 4.13
C LEU A 129 5.41 23.01 5.17
N ASP A 130 6.32 22.08 5.46
CA ASP A 130 7.44 22.25 6.37
C ASP A 130 8.75 22.03 5.61
N GLU A 131 9.02 22.90 4.65
CA GLU A 131 10.22 22.84 3.79
C GLU A 131 11.50 23.25 4.54
N GLY A 132 11.34 23.89 5.70
CA GLY A 132 12.43 24.34 6.57
C GLY A 132 12.98 23.26 7.50
N TYR A 133 12.41 22.05 7.49
CA TYR A 133 12.81 20.94 8.36
C TYR A 133 12.75 21.33 9.84
N SER A 134 11.59 21.75 10.34
CA SER A 134 11.45 22.31 11.70
C SER A 134 11.96 21.44 12.86
N LEU A 135 12.09 20.13 12.65
CA LEU A 135 12.60 19.14 13.62
C LEU A 135 13.94 18.51 13.18
N GLY A 136 14.61 19.07 12.17
CA GLY A 136 15.81 18.53 11.56
C GLY A 136 15.56 17.40 10.54
N LYS A 137 16.64 16.87 9.93
CA LYS A 137 16.55 15.85 8.87
C LYS A 137 16.64 14.41 9.37
N SER A 138 16.78 14.21 10.67
CA SER A 138 16.77 12.89 11.31
C SER A 138 15.61 12.85 12.28
N LEU A 139 14.59 12.09 11.94
CA LEU A 139 13.35 12.01 12.69
C LEU A 139 13.19 10.66 13.39
N ASP A 140 12.39 10.70 14.44
CA ASP A 140 11.90 9.51 15.09
C ASP A 140 10.40 9.43 15.28
N ASP A 141 9.91 8.32 15.83
CA ASP A 141 8.48 8.04 15.97
C ASP A 141 7.75 9.07 16.82
N GLN A 142 8.41 9.71 17.78
CA GLN A 142 7.81 10.78 18.58
C GLN A 142 7.70 12.05 17.74
N GLN A 143 8.76 12.41 17.01
CA GLN A 143 8.75 13.56 16.11
C GLN A 143 7.76 13.39 14.95
N ILE A 144 7.55 12.17 14.44
CA ILE A 144 6.51 11.87 13.45
C ILE A 144 5.11 12.15 14.04
N LYS A 145 4.86 11.74 15.29
CA LYS A 145 3.59 12.05 15.98
C LYS A 145 3.42 13.54 16.23
N GLU A 146 4.51 14.25 16.56
CA GLU A 146 4.52 15.70 16.71
C GLU A 146 4.17 16.40 15.40
N LEU A 147 4.76 15.98 14.27
CA LEU A 147 4.38 16.49 12.94
C LEU A 147 2.92 16.21 12.63
N ALA A 148 2.45 14.99 12.88
CA ALA A 148 1.04 14.61 12.69
C ALA A 148 0.09 15.46 13.54
N SER A 149 0.52 15.87 14.74
CA SER A 149 -0.27 16.73 15.64
C SER A 149 -0.48 18.15 15.13
N LYS A 150 0.28 18.61 14.12
CA LYS A 150 0.08 19.92 13.48
C LYS A 150 -1.15 19.94 12.57
N GLY A 151 -1.67 18.78 12.18
CA GLY A 151 -2.83 18.65 11.29
C GLY A 151 -4.18 18.78 11.99
N GLY A 152 -5.21 18.17 11.41
CA GLY A 152 -6.57 18.19 11.94
C GLY A 152 -6.68 17.45 13.28
N GLN A 153 -7.42 18.04 14.23
CA GLN A 153 -7.57 17.52 15.61
C GLN A 153 -8.86 16.73 15.84
N ALA A 154 -9.76 16.69 14.87
CA ALA A 154 -11.03 15.97 14.95
C ALA A 154 -11.43 15.47 13.56
N ASP A 155 -12.02 14.28 13.50
CA ASP A 155 -12.52 13.66 12.26
C ASP A 155 -11.50 13.73 11.12
N ALA A 156 -10.24 13.44 11.45
CA ALA A 156 -9.10 13.66 10.58
C ALA A 156 -8.08 12.52 10.61
N ILE A 157 -7.47 12.27 9.46
CA ILE A 157 -6.26 11.45 9.30
C ILE A 157 -5.13 12.40 8.89
N ASN A 158 -4.07 12.45 9.70
CA ASN A 158 -2.90 13.28 9.44
C ASN A 158 -1.81 12.43 8.77
N VAL A 159 -1.53 12.71 7.50
CA VAL A 159 -0.57 11.98 6.68
C VAL A 159 0.73 12.78 6.59
N VAL A 160 1.77 12.30 7.24
CA VAL A 160 3.12 12.89 7.21
C VAL A 160 3.92 12.26 6.08
N LEU A 161 4.37 13.08 5.15
CA LEU A 161 5.18 12.69 3.99
C LEU A 161 6.56 13.32 4.15
N THR A 162 7.61 12.50 4.25
CA THR A 162 8.99 12.99 4.39
C THR A 162 9.72 12.96 3.05
N SER A 163 10.44 14.02 2.69
CA SER A 163 11.23 14.10 1.46
C SER A 163 12.40 13.10 1.46
N SER A 164 13.02 12.89 0.29
CA SER A 164 14.07 11.88 0.09
C SER A 164 15.34 12.16 0.91
N ASP A 165 15.56 13.39 1.34
CA ASP A 165 16.70 13.79 2.15
C ASP A 165 16.46 13.76 3.67
N VAL A 166 15.36 13.13 4.11
CA VAL A 166 15.01 12.96 5.53
C VAL A 166 15.20 11.50 5.94
N ALA A 167 16.03 11.27 6.96
CA ALA A 167 16.20 9.97 7.60
C ALA A 167 15.15 9.79 8.71
N VAL A 168 14.49 8.64 8.74
CA VAL A 168 13.55 8.29 9.82
C VAL A 168 13.94 6.94 10.40
N ARG A 169 13.92 6.81 11.74
CA ARG A 169 14.31 5.58 12.42
C ARG A 169 13.55 4.35 11.87
N GLY A 170 14.29 3.32 11.46
CA GLY A 170 13.73 2.07 10.92
C GLY A 170 13.19 2.15 9.49
N PHE A 171 13.26 3.32 8.85
CA PHE A 171 13.01 3.42 7.41
C PHE A 171 14.03 2.58 6.65
N CYS A 172 13.61 1.89 5.59
CA CYS A 172 14.49 1.07 4.75
C CYS A 172 15.15 -0.16 5.41
N SER A 173 14.78 -0.47 6.66
CA SER A 173 15.26 -1.67 7.35
C SER A 173 14.13 -2.54 7.88
N SER A 174 13.03 -1.93 8.31
CA SER A 174 11.87 -2.65 8.85
C SER A 174 10.53 -2.16 8.30
N ARG A 175 10.48 -0.96 7.73
CA ARG A 175 9.24 -0.35 7.24
C ARG A 175 9.49 0.74 6.21
N CYS A 176 8.49 0.98 5.37
CA CYS A 176 8.44 2.11 4.41
C CYS A 176 7.53 3.25 4.89
N GLY A 177 6.83 3.01 6.00
CA GLY A 177 5.86 3.92 6.60
C GLY A 177 5.29 3.31 7.88
N THR A 178 4.45 4.05 8.57
CA THR A 178 3.73 3.56 9.76
C THR A 178 2.35 4.17 9.82
N HIS A 179 1.45 3.59 10.60
CA HIS A 179 0.19 4.22 10.96
C HIS A 179 -0.08 4.00 12.44
N GLY A 180 -0.96 4.80 13.03
CA GLY A 180 -1.33 4.67 14.42
C GLY A 180 -2.30 5.75 14.88
N SER A 181 -2.50 5.81 16.18
CA SER A 181 -3.24 6.89 16.83
C SER A 181 -2.36 7.59 17.87
N SER A 182 -2.49 8.90 17.98
CA SER A 182 -1.86 9.69 19.04
C SER A 182 -2.90 10.52 19.78
N MET A 183 -2.58 10.98 20.99
CA MET A 183 -3.35 12.05 21.62
C MET A 183 -3.06 13.34 20.85
N GLY A 184 -4.11 14.00 20.36
CA GLY A 184 -4.00 15.36 19.85
C GLY A 184 -3.84 16.39 20.97
N SER A 185 -3.50 17.60 20.59
CA SER A 185 -3.39 18.72 21.53
C SER A 185 -4.75 18.98 22.18
N PRO A 186 -4.80 19.29 23.49
CA PRO A 186 -6.04 19.71 24.13
C PRO A 186 -6.65 20.89 23.34
N PRO A 187 -7.96 20.91 23.06
CA PRO A 187 -8.58 22.10 22.49
C PRO A 187 -8.28 23.31 23.38
N SER A 188 -7.97 24.45 22.78
CA SER A 188 -7.80 25.74 23.49
C SER A 188 -9.04 26.11 24.33
N ASP A 189 -10.21 25.55 23.97
CA ASP A 189 -11.43 25.63 24.75
C ASP A 189 -11.58 24.40 25.66
N ALA A 190 -11.32 24.60 26.95
CA ALA A 190 -11.39 23.63 28.05
C ALA A 190 -12.77 22.93 28.25
N ARG A 191 -13.73 23.09 27.33
CA ARG A 191 -15.08 22.51 27.42
C ARG A 191 -15.24 21.14 26.77
N ARG A 192 -14.21 20.59 26.11
CA ARG A 192 -14.21 19.21 25.59
C ARG A 192 -13.06 18.41 26.22
N LEU A 193 -13.24 18.04 27.49
CA LEU A 193 -12.36 17.20 28.31
C LEU A 193 -12.31 15.72 27.87
N ARG A 194 -12.01 15.46 26.61
CA ARG A 194 -11.46 14.17 26.16
C ARG A 194 -10.42 14.51 25.11
N GLY A 195 -9.14 14.26 25.40
CA GLY A 195 -8.10 14.43 24.40
C GLY A 195 -8.53 13.66 23.14
N ASN A 196 -8.67 14.38 22.02
CA ASN A 196 -9.08 13.73 20.79
C ASN A 196 -7.95 12.81 20.37
N LYS A 197 -8.25 11.52 20.17
CA LYS A 197 -7.31 10.63 19.51
C LYS A 197 -7.29 11.01 18.03
N LEU A 198 -6.14 11.45 17.53
CA LEU A 198 -5.92 11.66 16.10
C LEU A 198 -5.38 10.38 15.47
N ALA A 199 -5.83 10.07 14.26
CA ALA A 199 -5.23 9.03 13.44
C ALA A 199 -4.09 9.65 12.63
N TYR A 200 -2.97 8.94 12.50
CA TYR A 200 -1.87 9.38 11.67
C TYR A 200 -1.30 8.26 10.82
N ILE A 201 -0.74 8.66 9.70
CA ILE A 201 0.04 7.82 8.79
C ILE A 201 1.34 8.58 8.52
N TRP A 202 2.45 7.86 8.46
CA TRP A 202 3.69 8.38 7.89
C TRP A 202 4.14 7.50 6.74
N VAL A 203 4.63 8.14 5.68
CA VAL A 203 5.22 7.48 4.51
C VAL A 203 6.56 8.15 4.23
N GLY A 204 7.62 7.33 4.14
CA GLY A 204 8.96 7.78 3.79
C GLY A 204 9.21 7.75 2.29
N ASN A 205 9.94 8.73 1.76
CA ASN A 205 10.40 8.72 0.38
C ASN A 205 11.66 7.84 0.23
N SER A 206 11.55 6.79 -0.57
CA SER A 206 12.60 5.77 -0.74
C SER A 206 13.62 6.06 -1.83
N GLU A 207 13.39 7.12 -2.62
CA GLU A 207 14.16 7.50 -3.83
C GLU A 207 15.69 7.41 -3.64
N THR A 208 16.22 7.86 -2.51
CA THR A 208 17.66 7.93 -2.25
C THR A 208 18.19 6.87 -1.27
N GLN A 209 17.31 6.24 -0.47
CA GLN A 209 17.72 5.38 0.64
C GLN A 209 17.53 3.89 0.37
N CYS A 210 16.41 3.50 -0.24
CA CYS A 210 16.09 2.08 -0.48
C CYS A 210 15.02 1.88 -1.56
N PRO A 211 15.23 2.37 -2.78
CA PRO A 211 14.21 2.25 -3.82
C PRO A 211 13.89 0.76 -4.11
N GLY A 212 14.88 -0.13 -4.03
CA GLY A 212 14.69 -1.57 -4.18
C GLY A 212 13.99 -2.30 -3.01
N GLN A 213 13.57 -1.61 -1.96
CA GLN A 213 12.73 -2.20 -0.90
C GLN A 213 11.33 -1.62 -0.88
N CYS A 214 11.22 -0.29 -0.97
CA CYS A 214 9.97 0.43 -0.75
C CYS A 214 9.26 0.88 -2.05
N ALA A 215 9.90 0.74 -3.21
CA ALA A 215 9.31 1.09 -4.51
C ALA A 215 9.08 -0.13 -5.42
N TRP A 216 9.24 -1.37 -4.94
CA TRP A 216 8.85 -2.55 -5.72
C TRP A 216 7.34 -2.54 -6.02
N PRO A 217 6.86 -2.93 -7.22
CA PRO A 217 7.59 -3.46 -8.39
C PRO A 217 8.10 -2.40 -9.37
N PHE A 218 8.05 -1.12 -9.00
CA PHE A 218 8.47 0.01 -9.83
C PHE A 218 9.97 0.35 -9.72
N HIS A 219 10.68 -0.38 -8.86
CA HIS A 219 12.13 -0.43 -8.82
C HIS A 219 12.59 -1.89 -8.65
N GLN A 220 13.78 -2.20 -9.14
CA GLN A 220 14.34 -3.55 -9.04
C GLN A 220 14.55 -3.91 -7.57
N PRO A 221 14.05 -5.09 -7.11
CA PRO A 221 14.17 -5.46 -5.73
C PRO A 221 15.58 -5.94 -5.39
N ILE A 222 16.01 -5.73 -4.14
CA ILE A 222 17.30 -6.23 -3.64
C ILE A 222 17.36 -7.77 -3.66
N TYR A 223 16.22 -8.43 -3.43
CA TYR A 223 16.07 -9.88 -3.44
C TYR A 223 14.80 -10.29 -4.18
N GLY A 224 14.79 -11.49 -4.79
CA GLY A 224 13.65 -12.01 -5.54
C GLY A 224 13.80 -11.84 -7.06
N PRO A 225 12.71 -11.98 -7.85
CA PRO A 225 12.77 -11.92 -9.31
C PRO A 225 13.39 -10.61 -9.81
N GLN A 226 14.46 -10.71 -10.59
CA GLN A 226 15.25 -9.58 -11.12
C GLN A 226 14.74 -9.13 -12.50
N GLY A 227 13.43 -9.18 -12.71
CA GLY A 227 12.81 -8.69 -13.94
C GLY A 227 12.94 -7.15 -14.05
N PRO A 228 12.82 -6.58 -15.26
CA PRO A 228 12.78 -5.14 -15.43
C PRO A 228 11.68 -4.51 -14.57
N PRO A 229 11.95 -3.38 -13.88
CA PRO A 229 10.93 -2.70 -13.10
C PRO A 229 9.75 -2.25 -13.96
N LEU A 230 8.57 -2.20 -13.36
CA LEU A 230 7.39 -1.62 -14.01
C LEU A 230 7.51 -0.10 -14.03
N VAL A 231 6.85 0.53 -15.01
CA VAL A 231 6.73 1.98 -15.04
C VAL A 231 5.80 2.42 -13.91
N ALA A 232 6.28 3.32 -13.06
CA ALA A 232 5.50 3.86 -11.96
C ALA A 232 4.30 4.66 -12.49
N PRO A 233 3.12 4.62 -11.85
CA PRO A 233 1.92 5.33 -12.32
C PRO A 233 2.08 6.86 -12.38
N ASN A 234 3.00 7.41 -11.57
CA ASN A 234 3.38 8.82 -11.57
C ASN A 234 4.40 9.17 -12.67
N ASN A 235 4.85 8.18 -13.43
CA ASN A 235 5.88 8.30 -14.47
C ASN A 235 7.23 8.85 -13.95
N ASP A 236 7.47 8.79 -12.64
CA ASP A 236 8.78 9.07 -12.04
C ASP A 236 9.69 7.86 -12.36
N SER A 237 10.14 7.83 -13.61
CA SER A 237 11.09 6.84 -14.10
C SER A 237 12.48 7.24 -13.63
N HIS A 238 12.93 6.65 -12.54
CA HIS A 238 14.36 6.51 -12.34
C HIS A 238 14.85 5.58 -13.46
N HIS A 239 15.39 6.18 -14.53
CA HIS A 239 16.30 5.47 -15.41
C HIS A 239 17.35 4.83 -14.50
N GLN A 240 17.23 3.52 -14.27
CA GLN A 240 18.32 2.76 -13.69
C GLN A 240 19.48 2.90 -14.65
N ASP A 241 20.42 3.76 -14.27
CA ASP A 241 21.69 3.90 -14.93
C ASP A 241 22.32 2.50 -14.93
N LYS A 242 22.38 1.87 -16.11
CA LYS A 242 22.96 0.54 -16.32
C LYS A 242 24.49 0.57 -16.19
N SER A 243 25.04 1.45 -15.35
CA SER A 243 26.47 1.76 -15.29
C SER A 243 27.13 1.49 -13.95
N ASN A 244 26.40 1.10 -12.89
CA ASN A 244 27.01 0.79 -11.59
C ASN A 244 26.69 -0.63 -11.11
N ASP A 245 27.11 -1.62 -11.90
CA ASP A 245 27.69 -2.82 -11.28
C ASP A 245 28.99 -2.37 -10.61
N ALA A 246 29.06 -2.52 -9.28
CA ALA A 246 30.17 -2.15 -8.39
C ALA A 246 30.20 -0.72 -7.82
N PHE A 247 29.33 -0.44 -6.83
CA PHE A 247 29.76 0.22 -5.58
C PHE A 247 28.67 0.11 -4.49
N TYR A 248 28.60 -1.04 -3.81
CA TYR A 248 28.00 -1.09 -2.47
C TYR A 248 29.13 -0.94 -1.45
N PRO A 249 29.32 0.21 -0.78
CA PRO A 249 30.13 0.24 0.41
C PRO A 249 29.33 -0.41 1.54
N TYR A 250 29.78 -1.59 1.94
CA TYR A 250 29.62 -2.21 3.25
C TYR A 250 28.72 -1.45 4.25
N CYS A 251 27.48 -1.92 4.42
CA CYS A 251 26.80 -1.79 5.71
C CYS A 251 27.57 -2.66 6.70
N ASN A 252 28.40 -1.99 7.50
CA ASN A 252 29.21 -2.57 8.56
C ASN A 252 28.31 -3.34 9.55
N THR A 253 28.39 -4.67 9.55
CA THR A 253 27.70 -5.54 10.49
C THR A 253 28.60 -5.73 11.70
N SER A 254 28.49 -4.84 12.68
CA SER A 254 29.01 -5.07 14.02
C SER A 254 28.06 -6.00 14.78
N SER A 255 28.36 -7.29 14.71
CA SER A 255 28.20 -8.29 15.78
C SER A 255 26.97 -8.21 16.69
N TYR A 256 25.99 -9.07 16.42
CA TYR A 256 25.46 -10.00 17.44
C TYR A 256 25.05 -11.31 16.74
N SER A 257 26.01 -12.23 16.68
CA SER A 257 25.76 -13.65 16.45
C SER A 257 25.05 -14.21 17.68
N SER A 258 23.84 -14.71 17.53
CA SER A 258 23.25 -15.77 18.39
C SER A 258 22.01 -16.37 17.70
N ASN A 259 22.23 -17.46 16.97
CA ASN A 259 21.37 -18.63 16.80
C ASN A 259 19.85 -18.42 16.82
N PHE A 260 19.22 -18.40 15.64
CA PHE A 260 17.80 -18.74 15.48
C PHE A 260 17.68 -20.19 15.02
N LEU A 261 17.56 -21.11 15.99
CA LEU A 261 17.00 -22.43 15.75
C LEU A 261 15.48 -22.29 15.63
N ALA A 262 14.94 -22.86 14.56
CA ALA A 262 13.52 -23.00 14.34
C ALA A 262 12.87 -23.84 15.43
N THR A 263 11.80 -23.34 16.05
CA THR A 263 10.68 -24.20 16.48
C THR A 263 9.37 -23.40 16.51
N LYS A 264 8.48 -23.86 15.65
CA LYS A 264 7.03 -23.68 15.63
C LYS A 264 6.43 -24.32 16.89
N SER A 265 5.60 -23.62 17.65
CA SER A 265 4.53 -24.29 18.43
C SER A 265 3.39 -23.34 18.76
N LEU A 266 2.18 -23.83 18.48
CA LEU A 266 0.90 -23.35 18.98
C LEU A 266 0.82 -23.49 20.50
N SER A 267 0.10 -22.57 21.15
CA SER A 267 -0.94 -22.82 22.18
C SER A 267 -1.28 -21.48 22.85
N HIS A 268 -2.50 -20.96 22.69
CA HIS A 268 -3.63 -21.12 23.63
C HIS A 268 -3.61 -20.07 24.77
N GLN A 269 -4.71 -19.30 24.85
CA GLN A 269 -5.18 -18.47 25.97
C GLN A 269 -5.17 -19.24 27.31
N PRO A 270 -5.35 -18.63 28.52
CA PRO A 270 -6.20 -17.45 28.85
C PRO A 270 -5.53 -16.44 29.81
N ARG A 271 -6.07 -15.23 30.06
CA ARG A 271 -7.30 -14.92 30.80
C ARG A 271 -7.77 -13.50 30.48
#